data_AF-A0A968JP01-F1
#
_entry.id   AF-A0A968JP01-F1
#
_cell.length_a   1.000
_cell.length_b   1.000
_cell.length_c   1.000
_cell.angle_alpha   90.00
_cell.angle_beta   90.00
_cell.angle_gamma   90.00
#
_symmetry.space_group_name_H-M   'P 1'
#
loop_
_entity.id
_entity.type
_entity.pdbx_description
1 polymer ?
#
loop_
_entity_poly.entity_id
_entity_poly.type
_entity_poly.pdbx_seq_one_letter_code
_entity_poly.pdbx_strand_id
1 'polypeptide(L)'
;MYWIPADTLIIYTDVEALDKDLSDFNICVFGTVKGNLWLSDFINKTKDFPIEINKDFIVADKKYIGDDHFLYSVWYNPFNPKHSLYLYIPQKIENATFGKREQYLQFNIWNQEGSLTQNNYYKFEKDIWKFDGNRDTSLVMLKKSSQNTQLIKLETKTGEKYFKTPSKEIVYNCQINSTDIITDTIRLFESGCNKDYYSDLLWIKDICRQNKIIAIGEQHHYKKNIYLVRRIVFAANQFDYFPNLIRELPYSYSAYFNHFCNDPDDSTAFAFRDSSLIPIAKTFLPTLECIREWNKNNPDKKIQIWCSDLEHDLRLTIRNILEPYLKKIEPEFNFDYNDSSIQYFASYCEPFILKAKENNIVGEFPFITPYYIENVLENLKITIELYFDNSGKYFEKRNEVIIKNLTNKRFLGNIISNEKCIFYGGTAHFKKTCDNHFNIKMLKKEEAVSSDCISEGYYLSNYFEPTKGKVHTIFFKHFIYMH
;
A
#
# COMPACT_ATOMS: atom_id res chain seq x y z
N MET A 1 8.63 10.44 4.14
CA MET A 1 9.61 11.52 3.90
C MET A 1 10.13 11.32 2.49
N TYR A 2 9.61 12.08 1.53
CA TYR A 2 10.26 12.18 0.23
C TYR A 2 11.65 12.76 0.48
N TRP A 3 12.69 12.00 0.10
CA TRP A 3 14.04 12.52 0.02
C TRP A 3 14.06 13.55 -1.11
N ILE A 4 13.82 14.82 -0.76
CA ILE A 4 14.14 15.94 -1.65
C ILE A 4 15.68 16.02 -1.60
N PRO A 5 16.40 15.84 -2.72
CA PRO A 5 17.84 16.03 -2.74
C PRO A 5 18.13 17.42 -2.17
N ALA A 6 19.04 17.50 -1.18
CA ALA A 6 19.36 18.75 -0.47
C ALA A 6 19.68 19.91 -1.42
N ASP A 7 20.17 19.59 -2.61
CA ASP A 7 20.60 20.49 -3.67
C ASP A 7 19.45 21.21 -4.42
N THR A 8 18.19 20.94 -4.06
CA THR A 8 16.99 21.56 -4.69
C THR A 8 16.12 22.36 -3.72
N LEU A 9 16.51 22.48 -2.46
CA LEU A 9 15.77 23.24 -1.45
C LEU A 9 16.36 24.66 -1.32
N ILE A 10 15.55 25.67 -1.63
CA ILE A 10 15.87 27.07 -1.33
C ILE A 10 15.16 27.44 -0.03
N ILE A 11 15.91 27.92 0.95
CA ILE A 11 15.38 28.35 2.24
C ILE A 11 15.41 29.88 2.28
N TYR A 12 14.26 30.48 2.54
CA TYR A 12 14.11 31.90 2.84
C TYR A 12 13.69 32.08 4.29
N THR A 13 14.17 33.15 4.92
CA THR A 13 13.50 33.68 6.13
C THR A 13 12.12 34.22 5.76
N ASP A 14 11.24 34.35 6.75
CA ASP A 14 9.90 34.90 6.54
C ASP A 14 9.92 36.35 6.04
N VAL A 15 10.86 37.17 6.52
CA VAL A 15 11.09 38.54 6.04
C VAL A 15 11.52 38.54 4.59
N GLU A 16 12.50 37.71 4.20
CA GLU A 16 12.95 37.64 2.81
C GLU A 16 11.82 37.19 1.88
N ALA A 17 11.03 36.19 2.31
CA ALA A 17 9.96 35.62 1.50
C ALA A 17 8.85 36.64 1.17
N LEU A 18 8.63 37.67 1.99
CA LEU A 18 7.64 38.72 1.74
C LEU A 18 7.94 39.53 0.47
N ASP A 19 9.23 39.68 0.13
CA ASP A 19 9.70 40.50 -0.99
C ASP A 19 10.13 39.64 -2.21
N LYS A 20 9.89 38.33 -2.18
CA LYS A 20 10.23 37.42 -3.28
C LYS A 20 9.02 37.07 -4.13
N ASP A 21 9.25 37.00 -5.44
CA ASP A 21 8.33 36.30 -6.33
C ASP A 21 8.53 34.79 -6.19
N LEU A 22 7.51 34.12 -5.64
CA LEU A 22 7.51 32.68 -5.42
C LEU A 22 6.57 31.94 -6.39
N SER A 23 6.18 32.58 -7.52
CA SER A 23 5.20 32.02 -8.48
C SER A 23 5.62 30.73 -9.15
N ASP A 24 6.92 30.45 -9.26
CA ASP A 24 7.46 29.26 -9.94
C ASP A 24 7.79 28.11 -8.97
N PHE A 25 7.49 28.27 -7.69
CA PHE A 25 7.87 27.31 -6.63
C PHE A 25 6.65 26.64 -6.01
N ASN A 26 6.82 25.39 -5.59
CA ASN A 26 6.02 24.84 -4.50
C ASN A 26 6.58 25.41 -3.20
N ILE A 27 5.72 25.94 -2.34
CA ILE A 27 6.14 26.63 -1.11
C ILE A 27 5.87 25.70 0.07
N CYS A 28 6.81 25.61 1.00
CA CYS A 28 6.59 24.98 2.30
C CYS A 28 6.81 26.03 3.39
N VAL A 29 5.81 26.24 4.24
CA VAL A 29 5.83 27.26 5.27
C VAL A 29 5.72 26.62 6.63
N PHE A 30 6.57 27.07 7.53
CA PHE A 30 6.69 26.57 8.89
C PHE A 30 6.67 27.74 9.88
N GLY A 31 5.83 27.63 10.90
CA GLY A 31 5.81 28.58 12.02
C GLY A 31 4.41 28.89 12.50
N THR A 32 4.30 29.60 13.63
CA THR A 32 3.01 30.04 14.16
C THR A 32 2.49 31.22 13.33
N VAL A 33 1.16 31.44 13.28
CA VAL A 33 0.55 32.57 12.54
C VAL A 33 1.10 33.93 12.97
N LYS A 34 1.47 34.09 14.24
CA LYS A 34 2.07 35.32 14.77
C LYS A 34 3.59 35.37 14.63
N GLY A 35 4.25 34.22 14.55
CA GLY A 35 5.71 34.10 14.55
C GLY A 35 6.35 34.02 13.16
N ASN A 36 5.58 33.77 12.11
CA ASN A 36 6.05 33.79 10.72
C ASN A 36 5.31 34.89 9.95
N LEU A 37 6.02 35.95 9.58
CA LEU A 37 5.44 37.15 8.96
C LEU A 37 4.80 36.86 7.59
N TRP A 38 5.43 36.02 6.77
CA TRP A 38 4.88 35.59 5.48
C TRP A 38 3.57 34.83 5.66
N LEU A 39 3.54 33.90 6.62
CA LEU A 39 2.33 33.13 6.93
C LEU A 39 1.19 34.02 7.42
N SER A 40 1.51 34.99 8.28
CA SER A 40 0.56 35.99 8.76
C SER A 40 -0.04 36.79 7.60
N ASP A 41 0.81 37.28 6.70
CA ASP A 41 0.41 38.02 5.51
C ASP A 41 -0.47 37.17 4.58
N PHE A 42 -0.07 35.91 4.33
CA PHE A 42 -0.86 34.96 3.55
C PHE A 42 -2.26 34.75 4.15
N ILE A 43 -2.38 34.46 5.45
CA ILE A 43 -3.69 34.23 6.09
C ILE A 43 -4.55 35.50 6.03
N ASN A 44 -3.96 36.68 6.23
CA ASN A 44 -4.69 37.95 6.19
C ASN A 44 -5.19 38.32 4.78
N LYS A 45 -4.44 37.98 3.73
CA LYS A 45 -4.79 38.27 2.33
C LYS A 45 -5.70 37.22 1.71
N THR A 46 -5.55 35.96 2.10
CA THR A 46 -6.32 34.81 1.61
C THR A 46 -7.65 34.73 2.35
N LYS A 47 -8.63 35.54 1.92
CA LYS A 47 -9.96 35.65 2.56
C LYS A 47 -10.75 34.34 2.59
N ASP A 48 -10.39 33.40 1.74
CA ASP A 48 -11.04 32.10 1.59
C ASP A 48 -10.33 30.99 2.39
N PHE A 49 -9.29 31.29 3.17
CA PHE A 49 -8.68 30.31 4.06
C PHE A 49 -9.65 29.95 5.21
N PRO A 50 -10.19 28.72 5.28
CA PRO A 50 -11.34 28.41 6.12
C PRO A 50 -10.95 27.96 7.54
N ILE A 51 -9.73 28.25 7.98
CA ILE A 51 -9.18 27.76 9.25
C ILE A 51 -8.71 28.94 10.10
N GLU A 52 -9.26 29.05 11.31
CA GLU A 52 -8.84 30.02 12.31
C GLU A 52 -7.89 29.35 13.30
N ILE A 53 -6.70 29.91 13.49
CA ILE A 53 -5.69 29.35 14.39
C ILE A 53 -5.41 30.36 15.50
N ASN A 54 -5.79 30.00 16.72
CA ASN A 54 -5.55 30.80 17.92
C ASN A 54 -4.59 30.09 18.86
N LYS A 55 -4.13 30.80 19.90
CA LYS A 55 -3.26 30.25 20.93
C LYS A 55 -3.89 29.05 21.65
N ASP A 56 -5.19 29.13 21.93
CA ASP A 56 -5.88 28.17 22.81
C ASP A 56 -6.95 27.33 22.08
N PHE A 57 -7.08 27.50 20.75
CA PHE A 57 -7.94 26.66 19.92
C PHE A 57 -7.61 26.76 18.42
N ILE A 58 -8.06 25.78 17.64
CA ILE A 58 -8.17 25.82 16.18
C ILE A 58 -9.64 25.69 15.79
N VAL A 59 -10.15 26.54 14.90
CA VAL A 59 -11.48 26.39 14.29
C VAL A 59 -11.29 25.94 12.85
N ALA A 60 -11.81 24.76 12.53
CA ALA A 60 -11.92 24.25 11.17
C ALA A 60 -13.35 23.73 10.96
N ASP A 61 -13.52 22.42 10.77
CA ASP A 61 -14.83 21.77 10.67
C ASP A 61 -15.59 21.82 12.00
N LYS A 62 -14.84 21.85 13.10
CA LYS A 62 -15.29 22.10 14.46
C LYS A 62 -14.23 22.91 15.20
N LYS A 63 -14.52 23.25 16.46
CA LYS A 63 -13.57 23.89 17.36
C LYS A 63 -12.78 22.84 18.12
N TYR A 64 -11.45 22.87 17.97
CA TYR A 64 -10.48 22.04 18.68
C TYR A 64 -9.88 22.89 19.80
N ILE A 65 -10.23 22.57 21.05
CA ILE A 65 -9.81 23.33 22.23
C ILE A 65 -8.48 22.78 22.74
N GLY A 66 -7.54 23.66 23.07
CA GLY A 66 -6.21 23.31 23.55
C GLY A 66 -5.15 24.21 22.93
N ASP A 67 -3.95 24.19 23.51
CA ASP A 67 -2.80 24.96 23.04
C ASP A 67 -1.62 24.08 22.58
N ASP A 68 -1.94 22.79 22.39
CA ASP A 68 -1.07 21.68 22.07
C ASP A 68 -1.31 21.11 20.66
N HIS A 69 -2.06 21.83 19.81
CA HIS A 69 -2.38 21.39 18.46
C HIS A 69 -1.44 22.03 17.42
N PHE A 70 -1.34 21.36 16.27
CA PHE A 70 -0.76 21.90 15.05
C PHE A 70 -1.55 21.49 13.81
N LEU A 71 -1.59 22.41 12.84
CA LEU A 71 -2.21 22.21 11.54
C LEU A 71 -1.16 21.79 10.52
N TYR A 72 -1.45 20.70 9.80
CA TYR A 72 -0.85 20.44 8.49
C TYR A 72 -1.90 20.69 7.41
N SER A 73 -1.58 21.45 6.36
CA SER A 73 -2.51 21.66 5.23
C SER A 73 -1.78 21.75 3.90
N VAL A 74 -2.49 21.45 2.82
CA VAL A 74 -2.06 21.78 1.45
C VAL A 74 -3.06 22.77 0.89
N TRP A 75 -2.55 23.90 0.43
CA TRP A 75 -3.30 24.98 -0.18
C TRP A 75 -2.72 25.33 -1.55
N TYR A 76 -3.37 26.25 -2.26
CA TYR A 76 -2.79 26.81 -3.48
C TYR A 76 -1.71 27.85 -3.13
N ASN A 77 -0.65 27.91 -3.94
CA ASN A 77 0.33 28.99 -3.84
C ASN A 77 -0.34 30.33 -4.24
N PRO A 78 -0.35 31.35 -3.36
CA PRO A 78 -1.04 32.62 -3.63
C PRO A 78 -0.46 33.42 -4.82
N PHE A 79 0.81 33.17 -5.18
CA PHE A 79 1.45 33.79 -6.33
C PHE A 79 1.10 33.07 -7.65
N ASN A 80 0.82 31.76 -7.59
CA ASN A 80 0.45 30.95 -8.75
C ASN A 80 -0.30 29.68 -8.33
N PRO A 81 -1.63 29.63 -8.51
CA PRO A 81 -2.44 28.48 -8.08
C PRO A 81 -2.10 27.14 -8.75
N LYS A 82 -1.26 27.11 -9.80
CA LYS A 82 -0.75 25.87 -10.40
C LYS A 82 0.29 25.16 -9.53
N HIS A 83 0.83 25.83 -8.51
CA HIS A 83 1.77 25.28 -7.55
C HIS A 83 1.14 25.10 -6.17
N SER A 84 1.69 24.16 -5.41
CA SER A 84 1.21 23.79 -4.08
C SER A 84 1.89 24.61 -2.97
N LEU A 85 1.11 24.95 -1.94
CA LEU A 85 1.57 25.54 -0.69
C LEU A 85 1.33 24.53 0.44
N TYR A 86 2.41 24.06 1.05
CA TYR A 86 2.36 23.20 2.24
C TYR A 86 2.46 24.08 3.48
N LEU A 87 1.47 23.97 4.36
CA LEU A 87 1.39 24.72 5.60
C LEU A 87 1.66 23.79 6.78
N TYR A 88 2.63 24.16 7.61
CA TYR A 88 2.84 23.58 8.93
C TYR A 88 2.75 24.66 10.00
N ILE A 89 1.62 24.69 10.69
CA ILE A 89 1.26 25.79 11.57
C ILE A 89 0.97 25.25 12.98
N PRO A 90 1.98 25.20 13.86
CA PRO A 90 1.75 24.90 15.26
C PRO A 90 1.11 26.09 15.99
N GLN A 91 0.31 25.84 17.03
CA GLN A 91 -0.20 26.90 17.92
C GLN A 91 0.93 27.54 18.75
N LYS A 92 1.92 26.73 19.15
CA LYS A 92 3.14 27.13 19.88
C LYS A 92 4.37 26.52 19.22
N ILE A 93 5.47 27.27 19.12
CA ILE A 93 6.65 26.83 18.37
C ILE A 93 7.33 25.60 19.00
N GLU A 94 7.21 25.46 20.32
CA GLU A 94 7.73 24.33 21.09
C GLU A 94 7.05 23.00 20.72
N ASN A 95 5.84 23.07 20.16
CA ASN A 95 5.06 21.90 19.72
C ASN A 95 5.48 21.43 18.33
N ALA A 96 6.42 22.11 17.69
CA ALA A 96 6.79 21.82 16.32
C ALA A 96 7.64 20.55 16.22
N THR A 97 7.00 19.39 16.01
CA THR A 97 7.71 18.13 15.75
C THR A 97 7.94 17.89 14.26
N PHE A 98 9.20 17.90 13.82
CA PHE A 98 9.59 17.44 12.49
C PHE A 98 9.85 15.93 12.53
N GLY A 99 8.90 15.10 12.11
CA GLY A 99 9.12 13.66 12.12
C GLY A 99 7.95 12.83 11.62
N LYS A 100 8.22 12.01 10.61
CA LYS A 100 7.42 10.89 10.06
C LYS A 100 5.98 10.77 10.57
N ARG A 101 5.03 11.43 9.89
CA ARG A 101 3.61 11.06 9.84
C ARG A 101 2.98 11.65 8.57
N GLU A 102 3.23 10.93 7.49
CA GLU A 102 2.57 11.08 6.20
C GLU A 102 1.14 10.47 6.37
N GLN A 103 0.06 10.86 5.69
CA GLN A 103 -0.11 10.74 4.25
C GLN A 103 -1.56 11.18 3.91
N TYR A 104 -1.68 12.09 2.93
CA TYR A 104 -2.90 12.58 2.24
C TYR A 104 -3.64 13.78 2.88
N LEU A 105 -3.01 14.95 2.81
CA LEU A 105 -3.57 16.25 3.19
C LEU A 105 -4.56 16.81 2.16
N GLN A 106 -5.67 17.35 2.66
CA GLN A 106 -6.07 18.72 2.35
C GLN A 106 -5.98 19.57 3.64
N PHE A 107 -6.39 19.04 4.80
CA PHE A 107 -5.93 19.51 6.11
C PHE A 107 -5.99 18.41 7.19
N ASN A 108 -5.06 18.44 8.14
CA ASN A 108 -5.00 17.56 9.30
C ASN A 108 -4.71 18.36 10.57
N ILE A 109 -5.36 18.00 11.68
CA ILE A 109 -5.08 18.54 13.01
C ILE A 109 -4.56 17.41 13.90
N TRP A 110 -3.49 17.69 14.61
CA TRP A 110 -2.79 16.74 15.47
C TRP A 110 -2.55 17.38 16.84
N ASN A 111 -2.38 16.56 17.86
CA ASN A 111 -1.89 16.99 19.18
C ASN A 111 -0.38 16.69 19.36
N GLN A 112 0.22 17.19 20.44
CA GLN A 112 1.65 17.00 20.76
C GLN A 112 2.11 15.53 20.90
N GLU A 113 1.21 14.62 21.27
CA GLU A 113 1.50 13.17 21.33
C GLU A 113 1.64 12.55 19.92
N GLY A 114 1.44 13.36 18.88
CA GLY A 114 1.41 12.96 17.50
C GLY A 114 0.14 12.19 17.14
N SER A 115 -0.89 12.18 17.99
CA SER A 115 -2.14 11.52 17.64
C SER A 115 -2.91 12.37 16.63
N LEU A 116 -3.41 11.71 15.59
CA LEU A 116 -4.22 12.37 14.56
C LEU A 116 -5.59 12.66 15.17
N THR A 117 -5.87 13.93 15.42
CA THR A 117 -7.16 14.36 15.96
C THR A 117 -8.21 14.45 14.85
N GLN A 118 -7.81 14.79 13.62
CA GLN A 118 -8.70 14.86 12.46
C GLN A 118 -7.97 14.74 11.11
N ASN A 119 -8.59 14.05 10.14
CA ASN A 119 -8.18 14.02 8.71
C ASN A 119 -9.39 14.27 7.80
N ASN A 120 -9.40 15.41 7.08
CA ASN A 120 -10.58 15.96 6.42
C ASN A 120 -10.27 16.65 5.07
N TYR A 121 -11.34 16.98 4.33
CA TYR A 121 -11.33 17.64 3.02
C TYR A 121 -12.30 18.84 2.99
N TYR A 122 -11.90 19.94 2.34
CA TYR A 122 -12.72 21.09 2.00
C TYR A 122 -12.86 21.23 0.49
N LYS A 123 -14.07 21.51 0.01
CA LYS A 123 -14.37 21.79 -1.39
C LYS A 123 -14.82 23.22 -1.57
N PHE A 124 -14.29 23.91 -2.57
CA PHE A 124 -14.79 25.24 -2.95
C PHE A 124 -15.98 25.07 -3.89
N GLU A 125 -17.18 25.40 -3.44
CA GLU A 125 -18.40 25.30 -4.23
C GLU A 125 -19.22 26.58 -4.10
N LYS A 126 -19.60 27.18 -5.24
CA LYS A 126 -20.46 28.38 -5.28
C LYS A 126 -19.89 29.51 -4.39
N ASP A 127 -18.59 29.77 -4.56
CA ASP A 127 -17.84 30.81 -3.87
C ASP A 127 -17.73 30.65 -2.34
N ILE A 128 -18.03 29.46 -1.81
CA ILE A 128 -17.86 29.13 -0.41
C ILE A 128 -17.12 27.81 -0.24
N TRP A 129 -16.17 27.79 0.71
CA TRP A 129 -15.56 26.53 1.15
C TRP A 129 -16.56 25.76 2.01
N LYS A 130 -16.82 24.52 1.64
CA LYS A 130 -17.66 23.59 2.40
C LYS A 130 -16.85 22.38 2.81
N PHE A 131 -17.07 21.94 4.03
CA PHE A 131 -16.59 20.63 4.45
C PHE A 131 -17.29 19.55 3.63
N ASP A 132 -16.51 18.69 2.98
CA ASP A 132 -17.03 17.54 2.25
C ASP A 132 -16.60 16.26 2.95
N GLY A 133 -17.54 15.63 3.64
CA GLY A 133 -17.33 14.35 4.31
C GLY A 133 -17.27 13.16 3.35
N ASN A 134 -17.64 13.36 2.07
CA ASN A 134 -17.63 12.32 1.05
C ASN A 134 -16.54 12.59 0.02
N ARG A 135 -15.66 11.61 -0.20
CA ARG A 135 -14.62 11.70 -1.23
C ARG A 135 -15.23 11.42 -2.61
N ASP A 136 -15.90 12.40 -3.22
CA ASP A 136 -16.32 12.24 -4.61
C ASP A 136 -15.08 12.29 -5.51
N THR A 137 -14.80 11.18 -6.19
CA THR A 137 -13.53 11.02 -6.89
C THR A 137 -13.71 10.15 -8.14
N SER A 138 -13.95 10.77 -9.29
CA SER A 138 -13.85 10.13 -10.61
C SER A 138 -12.40 9.70 -10.95
N LEU A 139 -12.23 8.72 -11.85
CA LEU A 139 -10.93 8.18 -12.28
C LEU A 139 -10.73 8.45 -13.78
N VAL A 140 -9.54 8.93 -14.18
CA VAL A 140 -9.10 9.04 -15.58
C VAL A 140 -7.87 8.14 -15.75
N MET A 141 -7.89 7.22 -16.72
CA MET A 141 -6.75 6.35 -17.02
C MET A 141 -5.95 6.90 -18.22
N LEU A 142 -4.62 6.92 -18.11
CA LEU A 142 -3.73 7.20 -19.23
C LEU A 142 -3.08 5.89 -19.70
N LYS A 143 -3.37 5.48 -20.94
CA LYS A 143 -2.72 4.32 -21.57
C LYS A 143 -1.43 4.76 -22.24
N LYS A 144 -0.30 4.13 -21.90
CA LYS A 144 0.94 4.25 -22.67
C LYS A 144 0.84 3.33 -23.89
N SER A 145 0.69 3.88 -25.10
CA SER A 145 0.65 3.07 -26.31
C SER A 145 2.06 2.54 -26.64
N SER A 146 2.11 1.26 -26.96
CA SER A 146 3.30 0.56 -27.41
C SER A 146 3.48 0.82 -28.90
N GLN A 147 4.46 1.62 -29.29
CA GLN A 147 5.25 1.48 -30.53
C GLN A 147 6.37 2.53 -30.56
N ASN A 148 7.59 2.08 -30.88
CA ASN A 148 8.85 2.82 -30.99
C ASN A 148 9.50 3.33 -29.69
N THR A 149 9.99 2.39 -28.89
CA THR A 149 11.10 2.67 -27.97
C THR A 149 12.40 2.78 -28.78
N GLN A 150 12.72 3.96 -29.31
CA GLN A 150 14.14 4.32 -29.45
C GLN A 150 14.63 4.73 -28.06
N LEU A 151 15.39 3.85 -27.42
CA LEU A 151 16.28 4.23 -26.34
C LEU A 151 17.30 5.20 -26.94
N ILE A 152 17.06 6.51 -26.80
CA ILE A 152 18.09 7.50 -27.03
C ILE A 152 19.12 7.32 -25.90
N LYS A 153 20.14 6.50 -26.17
CA LYS A 153 21.31 6.34 -25.33
C LYS A 153 22.15 7.61 -25.48
N LEU A 154 21.95 8.58 -24.59
CA LEU A 154 22.89 9.69 -24.43
C LEU A 154 24.05 9.18 -23.59
N GLU A 155 25.16 8.84 -24.26
CA GLU A 155 26.44 8.60 -23.60
C GLU A 155 26.99 9.93 -23.09
N THR A 156 27.16 10.05 -21.78
CA THR A 156 27.92 11.16 -21.17
C THR A 156 29.30 10.66 -20.76
N LYS A 157 30.33 11.16 -21.44
CA LYS A 157 31.68 11.20 -20.88
C LYS A 157 31.69 12.16 -19.69
N THR A 158 32.42 11.74 -18.66
CA THR A 158 32.81 12.43 -17.42
C THR A 158 31.68 12.77 -16.45
N GLY A 159 31.87 12.32 -15.21
CA GLY A 159 30.84 12.19 -14.21
C GLY A 159 30.35 13.52 -13.65
N GLU A 160 29.03 13.66 -13.64
CA GLU A 160 28.20 14.29 -12.62
C GLU A 160 26.75 14.05 -13.05
N LYS A 161 25.95 13.39 -12.20
CA LYS A 161 24.60 12.94 -12.54
C LYS A 161 23.56 13.98 -12.09
N TYR A 162 23.10 14.81 -13.02
CA TYR A 162 21.86 15.58 -12.87
C TYR A 162 20.77 14.97 -13.76
N PHE A 163 19.63 14.60 -13.17
CA PHE A 163 18.42 14.31 -13.93
C PHE A 163 17.76 15.66 -14.29
N LYS A 164 17.94 16.10 -15.54
CA LYS A 164 17.15 17.21 -16.08
C LYS A 164 15.73 16.71 -16.34
N THR A 165 14.75 17.21 -15.60
CA THR A 165 13.34 17.12 -16.01
C THR A 165 13.19 17.81 -17.37
N PRO A 166 12.40 17.25 -18.31
CA PRO A 166 12.18 17.89 -19.60
C PRO A 166 11.63 19.30 -19.41
N SER A 167 12.10 20.26 -20.23
CA SER A 167 11.64 21.64 -20.17
C SER A 167 10.14 21.73 -20.48
N LYS A 168 9.50 22.82 -20.03
CA LYS A 168 8.09 23.13 -20.29
C LYS A 168 7.76 23.04 -21.79
N GLU A 169 8.67 23.45 -22.67
CA GLU A 169 8.53 23.31 -24.13
C GLU A 169 8.57 21.86 -24.63
N ILE A 170 9.37 20.97 -24.03
CA ILE A 170 9.39 19.54 -24.41
C ILE A 170 8.07 18.86 -24.04
N VAL A 171 7.47 19.24 -22.90
CA VAL A 171 6.17 18.73 -22.46
C VAL A 171 5.01 19.31 -23.28
N TYR A 172 5.06 20.59 -23.64
CA TYR A 172 4.04 21.24 -24.49
C TYR A 172 4.13 20.83 -25.96
N ASN A 173 5.32 20.49 -26.46
CA ASN A 173 5.53 19.98 -27.83
C ASN A 173 5.37 18.46 -27.94
N CYS A 174 5.12 17.75 -26.84
CA CYS A 174 4.51 16.42 -26.92
C CYS A 174 3.08 16.59 -27.43
N GLN A 175 2.90 16.60 -28.76
CA GLN A 175 1.60 16.38 -29.38
C GLN A 175 1.12 14.98 -29.00
N ILE A 176 0.49 14.86 -27.83
CA ILE A 176 -0.40 13.74 -27.56
C ILE A 176 -1.60 14.00 -28.45
N ASN A 177 -1.71 13.22 -29.53
CA ASN A 177 -2.89 13.28 -30.39
C ASN A 177 -4.11 13.07 -29.49
N SER A 178 -5.15 13.91 -29.60
CA SER A 178 -6.34 13.78 -28.76
C SER A 178 -7.03 12.42 -28.90
N THR A 179 -6.76 11.70 -29.99
CA THR A 179 -7.17 10.32 -30.23
C THR A 179 -6.42 9.28 -29.39
N ASP A 180 -5.26 9.62 -28.82
CA ASP A 180 -4.47 8.76 -27.93
C ASP A 180 -4.90 8.89 -26.46
N ILE A 181 -5.72 9.89 -26.14
CA ILE A 181 -6.33 10.08 -24.81
C ILE A 181 -7.74 9.48 -24.85
N ILE A 182 -7.87 8.24 -24.39
CA ILE A 182 -9.19 7.67 -24.11
C ILE A 182 -9.66 8.28 -22.77
N THR A 183 -10.52 9.29 -22.84
CA THR A 183 -11.19 9.88 -21.67
C THR A 183 -12.45 9.10 -21.30
N ASP A 184 -12.35 7.78 -21.18
CA ASP A 184 -13.46 7.00 -20.65
C ASP A 184 -13.48 7.16 -19.14
N THR A 185 -14.53 7.82 -18.63
CA THR A 185 -14.77 7.95 -17.20
C THR A 185 -15.10 6.57 -16.66
N ILE A 186 -14.16 5.94 -15.98
CA ILE A 186 -14.39 4.64 -15.36
C ILE A 186 -15.19 4.85 -14.07
N ARG A 187 -16.44 4.36 -14.06
CA ARG A 187 -17.20 4.23 -12.82
C ARG A 187 -16.62 3.10 -11.97
N LEU A 188 -15.88 3.47 -10.93
CA LEU A 188 -15.48 2.55 -9.87
C LEU A 188 -16.58 2.51 -8.83
N PHE A 189 -17.47 1.51 -8.90
CA PHE A 189 -18.50 1.33 -7.89
C PHE A 189 -17.90 0.83 -6.58
N GLU A 190 -18.29 1.46 -5.47
CA GLU A 190 -17.82 1.09 -4.13
C GLU A 190 -18.40 -0.25 -3.66
N SER A 191 -19.60 -0.59 -4.12
CA SER A 191 -20.37 -1.79 -3.75
C SER A 191 -20.57 -2.75 -4.93
N GLY A 192 -20.57 -4.06 -4.65
CA GLY A 192 -20.91 -5.12 -5.59
C GLY A 192 -19.76 -5.61 -6.47
N CYS A 193 -19.92 -6.81 -7.01
CA CYS A 193 -19.08 -7.32 -8.09
C CYS A 193 -19.48 -6.58 -9.38
N ASN A 194 -18.62 -5.69 -9.89
CA ASN A 194 -18.77 -5.05 -11.20
C ASN A 194 -18.77 -6.11 -12.31
N LYS A 195 -19.91 -6.78 -12.54
CA LYS A 195 -19.98 -8.05 -13.27
C LYS A 195 -20.09 -7.92 -14.79
N ASP A 196 -20.59 -6.79 -15.30
CA ASP A 196 -21.18 -6.86 -16.65
C ASP A 196 -20.44 -6.09 -17.75
N TYR A 197 -19.46 -5.24 -17.44
CA TYR A 197 -18.69 -4.53 -18.48
C TYR A 197 -17.20 -4.39 -18.15
N TYR A 198 -16.38 -5.19 -18.85
CA TYR A 198 -14.91 -5.12 -18.88
C TYR A 198 -14.36 -4.68 -20.24
N SER A 199 -15.17 -4.01 -21.06
CA SER A 199 -14.76 -3.52 -22.39
C SER A 199 -13.56 -2.58 -22.30
N ASP A 200 -13.51 -1.74 -21.28
CA ASP A 200 -12.39 -0.84 -20.94
C ASP A 200 -11.13 -1.59 -20.46
N LEU A 201 -11.25 -2.88 -20.11
CA LEU A 201 -10.15 -3.76 -19.73
C LEU A 201 -9.77 -4.76 -20.85
N LEU A 202 -10.30 -4.64 -22.07
CA LEU A 202 -9.92 -5.55 -23.16
C LEU A 202 -8.42 -5.58 -23.45
N TRP A 203 -7.70 -4.52 -23.10
CA TRP A 203 -6.24 -4.44 -23.25
C TRP A 203 -5.47 -5.47 -22.39
N ILE A 204 -6.04 -6.00 -21.30
CA ILE A 204 -5.38 -7.08 -20.52
C ILE A 204 -5.65 -8.48 -21.07
N LYS A 205 -6.52 -8.65 -22.07
CA LYS A 205 -6.93 -9.97 -22.56
C LYS A 205 -5.75 -10.81 -23.06
N ASP A 206 -4.91 -10.24 -23.91
CA ASP A 206 -3.74 -10.96 -24.44
C ASP A 206 -2.66 -11.16 -23.38
N ILE A 207 -2.54 -10.21 -22.44
CA ILE A 207 -1.67 -10.34 -21.26
C ILE A 207 -2.07 -11.56 -20.45
N CYS A 208 -3.36 -11.71 -20.16
CA CYS A 208 -3.92 -12.84 -19.40
C CYS A 208 -3.58 -14.19 -20.05
N ARG A 209 -3.71 -14.28 -21.38
CA ARG A 209 -3.46 -15.50 -22.14
C ARG A 209 -1.98 -15.91 -22.15
N GLN A 210 -1.11 -14.94 -22.38
CA GLN A 210 0.33 -15.18 -22.58
C GLN A 210 1.09 -15.38 -21.26
N ASN A 211 0.57 -14.90 -20.14
CA ASN A 211 1.28 -14.89 -18.87
C ASN A 211 0.69 -15.88 -17.87
N LYS A 212 1.57 -16.41 -17.02
CA LYS A 212 1.20 -17.24 -15.88
C LYS A 212 0.92 -16.39 -14.65
N ILE A 213 1.69 -15.32 -14.48
CA ILE A 213 1.55 -14.39 -13.38
C ILE A 213 1.23 -13.00 -13.91
N ILE A 214 0.21 -12.38 -13.33
CA ILE A 214 -0.04 -10.95 -13.43
C ILE A 214 0.29 -10.34 -12.07
N ALA A 215 1.43 -9.67 -11.97
CA ALA A 215 1.83 -8.92 -10.80
C ALA A 215 1.27 -7.50 -10.88
N ILE A 216 0.61 -7.03 -9.83
CA ILE A 216 -0.05 -5.73 -9.76
C ILE A 216 0.51 -4.98 -8.58
N GLY A 217 1.33 -3.97 -8.87
CA GLY A 217 1.90 -3.08 -7.87
C GLY A 217 1.09 -1.82 -7.68
N GLU A 218 0.75 -1.52 -6.43
CA GLU A 218 0.15 -0.26 -6.04
C GLU A 218 1.09 0.60 -5.18
N GLN A 219 0.79 1.89 -5.08
CA GLN A 219 1.17 2.62 -3.87
C GLN A 219 0.08 2.39 -2.84
N HIS A 220 0.48 2.01 -1.63
CA HIS A 220 -0.44 1.76 -0.54
C HIS A 220 -1.37 2.95 -0.30
N HIS A 221 -2.52 2.65 0.32
CA HIS A 221 -3.46 3.62 0.92
C HIS A 221 -4.44 4.33 -0.02
N TYR A 222 -4.51 3.97 -1.31
CA TYR A 222 -5.58 4.45 -2.19
C TYR A 222 -6.70 3.41 -2.33
N LYS A 223 -7.84 3.62 -1.65
CA LYS A 223 -9.04 2.77 -1.72
C LYS A 223 -9.45 2.41 -3.15
N LYS A 224 -9.24 3.34 -4.11
CA LYS A 224 -9.52 3.12 -5.53
C LYS A 224 -8.66 2.06 -6.21
N ASN A 225 -7.41 1.88 -5.78
CA ASN A 225 -6.54 0.84 -6.32
C ASN A 225 -7.17 -0.53 -6.05
N ILE A 226 -7.76 -0.73 -4.86
CA ILE A 226 -8.48 -1.96 -4.50
C ILE A 226 -9.64 -2.21 -5.48
N TYR A 227 -10.41 -1.18 -5.84
CA TYR A 227 -11.51 -1.32 -6.81
C TYR A 227 -11.04 -1.63 -8.22
N LEU A 228 -9.98 -0.97 -8.70
CA LEU A 228 -9.40 -1.26 -10.01
C LEU A 228 -8.83 -2.68 -10.06
N VAL A 229 -8.08 -3.08 -9.03
CA VAL A 229 -7.54 -4.44 -8.91
C VAL A 229 -8.65 -5.46 -8.89
N ARG A 230 -9.73 -5.24 -8.13
CA ARG A 230 -10.91 -6.11 -8.14
C ARG A 230 -11.49 -6.29 -9.54
N ARG A 231 -11.62 -5.20 -10.31
CA ARG A 231 -12.08 -5.27 -11.71
C ARG A 231 -11.10 -6.06 -12.58
N ILE A 232 -9.80 -5.85 -12.42
CA ILE A 232 -8.77 -6.61 -13.15
C ILE A 232 -8.84 -8.10 -12.81
N VAL A 233 -9.02 -8.48 -11.53
CA VAL A 233 -9.13 -9.88 -11.09
C VAL A 233 -10.30 -10.59 -11.78
N PHE A 234 -11.47 -9.96 -11.81
CA PHE A 234 -12.64 -10.56 -12.44
C PHE A 234 -12.57 -10.51 -13.97
N ALA A 235 -12.09 -9.42 -14.56
CA ALA A 235 -11.86 -9.34 -16.01
C ALA A 235 -10.85 -10.40 -16.48
N ALA A 236 -9.75 -10.58 -15.75
CA ALA A 236 -8.76 -11.61 -16.03
C ALA A 236 -9.38 -13.01 -15.99
N ASN A 237 -10.29 -13.28 -15.03
CA ASN A 237 -11.03 -14.54 -14.91
C ASN A 237 -12.15 -14.73 -15.95
N GLN A 238 -12.55 -13.68 -16.66
CA GLN A 238 -13.39 -13.76 -17.86
C GLN A 238 -12.56 -14.03 -19.13
N PHE A 239 -11.37 -13.44 -19.23
CA PHE A 239 -10.51 -13.56 -20.40
C PHE A 239 -9.67 -14.83 -20.45
N ASP A 240 -9.31 -15.33 -19.27
CA ASP A 240 -8.62 -16.58 -19.01
C ASP A 240 -8.99 -17.06 -17.60
N TYR A 241 -8.40 -18.13 -17.06
CA TYR A 241 -8.67 -18.58 -15.70
C TYR A 241 -7.46 -18.32 -14.79
N PHE A 242 -7.65 -17.50 -13.77
CA PHE A 242 -6.68 -17.16 -12.73
C PHE A 242 -7.23 -17.60 -11.37
N PRO A 243 -7.11 -18.89 -11.01
CA PRO A 243 -7.68 -19.45 -9.78
C PRO A 243 -7.11 -18.86 -8.50
N ASN A 244 -5.98 -18.14 -8.55
CA ASN A 244 -5.27 -17.72 -7.35
C ASN A 244 -5.03 -16.21 -7.33
N LEU A 245 -5.53 -15.54 -6.29
CA LEU A 245 -5.19 -14.18 -5.92
C LEU A 245 -4.20 -14.19 -4.75
N ILE A 246 -2.95 -13.88 -5.00
CA ILE A 246 -1.89 -13.77 -3.99
C ILE A 246 -1.83 -12.32 -3.49
N ARG A 247 -1.73 -12.14 -2.17
CA ARG A 247 -1.65 -10.85 -1.47
C ARG A 247 -0.39 -10.75 -0.64
N GLU A 248 0.17 -9.55 -0.63
CA GLU A 248 1.16 -9.13 0.37
C GLU A 248 0.44 -8.86 1.71
N LEU A 249 0.07 -9.94 2.40
CA LEU A 249 -0.56 -9.98 3.72
C LEU A 249 0.01 -11.17 4.50
N PRO A 250 -0.15 -11.22 5.84
CA PRO A 250 0.33 -12.34 6.65
C PRO A 250 -0.14 -13.69 6.14
N TYR A 251 0.80 -14.64 5.98
CA TYR A 251 0.52 -15.97 5.45
C TYR A 251 -0.67 -16.66 6.10
N SER A 252 -0.77 -16.56 7.43
CA SER A 252 -1.82 -17.14 8.25
C SER A 252 -3.24 -16.78 7.77
N TYR A 253 -3.44 -15.63 7.13
CA TYR A 253 -4.77 -15.20 6.71
C TYR A 253 -5.35 -16.00 5.53
N SER A 254 -4.50 -16.68 4.75
CA SER A 254 -4.90 -17.41 3.54
C SER A 254 -6.07 -18.37 3.78
N ALA A 255 -5.97 -19.19 4.84
CA ALA A 255 -6.95 -20.23 5.11
C ALA A 255 -8.29 -19.65 5.60
N TYR A 256 -8.25 -18.58 6.41
CA TYR A 256 -9.43 -17.84 6.86
C TYR A 256 -10.16 -17.20 5.67
N PHE A 257 -9.41 -16.61 4.73
CA PHE A 257 -9.99 -15.98 3.55
C PHE A 257 -10.69 -17.01 2.67
N ASN A 258 -10.04 -18.15 2.42
CA ASN A 258 -10.62 -19.23 1.62
C ASN A 258 -11.81 -19.89 2.31
N HIS A 259 -11.82 -20.03 3.64
CA HIS A 259 -12.98 -20.54 4.35
C HIS A 259 -14.20 -19.65 4.12
N PHE A 260 -14.07 -18.34 4.35
CA PHE A 260 -15.15 -17.38 4.09
C PHE A 260 -15.59 -17.33 2.63
N CYS A 261 -14.65 -17.32 1.68
CA CYS A 261 -14.99 -17.19 0.26
C CYS A 261 -15.57 -18.46 -0.37
N ASN A 262 -15.40 -19.63 0.24
CA ASN A 262 -15.85 -20.92 -0.33
C ASN A 262 -17.00 -21.58 0.44
N ASP A 263 -17.39 -21.06 1.61
CA ASP A 263 -18.55 -21.57 2.34
C ASP A 263 -19.83 -21.39 1.47
N PRO A 264 -20.61 -22.44 1.17
CA PRO A 264 -21.81 -22.28 0.36
C PRO A 264 -22.95 -21.53 1.08
N ASP A 265 -22.98 -21.53 2.41
CA ASP A 265 -24.05 -20.94 3.21
C ASP A 265 -23.69 -19.52 3.68
N ASP A 266 -24.61 -18.56 3.49
CA ASP A 266 -24.36 -17.16 3.84
C ASP A 266 -24.41 -16.92 5.34
N SER A 267 -25.29 -17.62 6.06
CA SER A 267 -25.44 -17.42 7.50
C SER A 267 -24.17 -17.84 8.24
N THR A 268 -23.62 -19.02 7.92
CA THR A 268 -22.37 -19.51 8.51
C THR A 268 -21.19 -18.65 8.12
N ALA A 269 -21.10 -18.25 6.84
CA ALA A 269 -20.00 -17.41 6.37
C ALA A 269 -19.98 -16.03 7.03
N PHE A 270 -21.13 -15.37 7.17
CA PHE A 270 -21.20 -14.06 7.82
C PHE A 270 -21.02 -14.14 9.34
N ALA A 271 -21.46 -15.23 9.99
CA ALA A 271 -21.11 -15.48 11.39
C ALA A 271 -19.59 -15.61 11.57
N PHE A 272 -18.93 -16.41 10.72
CA PHE A 272 -17.46 -16.55 10.70
C PHE A 272 -16.76 -15.22 10.40
N ARG A 273 -17.30 -14.43 9.45
CA ARG A 273 -16.77 -13.10 9.12
C ARG A 273 -16.70 -12.24 10.38
N ASP A 274 -17.80 -12.19 11.11
CA ASP A 274 -17.96 -11.29 12.24
C ASP A 274 -17.13 -11.74 13.46
N SER A 275 -17.02 -13.05 13.70
CA SER A 275 -16.26 -13.61 14.83
C SER A 275 -14.75 -13.67 14.58
N SER A 276 -14.32 -14.03 13.37
CA SER A 276 -12.95 -14.51 13.11
C SER A 276 -12.21 -13.69 12.05
N LEU A 277 -12.92 -13.07 11.11
CA LEU A 277 -12.30 -12.39 9.96
C LEU A 277 -12.16 -10.88 10.14
N ILE A 278 -13.17 -10.21 10.72
CA ILE A 278 -13.12 -8.76 11.02
C ILE A 278 -11.86 -8.37 11.80
N PRO A 279 -11.42 -9.12 12.83
CA PRO A 279 -10.22 -8.76 13.59
C PRO A 279 -8.96 -8.70 12.74
N ILE A 280 -8.87 -9.49 11.66
CA ILE A 280 -7.62 -9.69 10.90
C ILE A 280 -7.65 -9.05 9.50
N ALA A 281 -8.83 -8.71 8.96
CA ALA A 281 -8.95 -8.33 7.55
C ALA A 281 -9.94 -7.19 7.24
N LYS A 282 -10.26 -6.34 8.22
CA LYS A 282 -11.26 -5.27 8.11
C LYS A 282 -11.20 -4.46 6.79
N THR A 283 -10.01 -4.08 6.33
CA THR A 283 -9.82 -3.27 5.11
C THR A 283 -9.97 -4.05 3.81
N PHE A 284 -9.87 -5.38 3.86
CA PHE A 284 -9.95 -6.26 2.69
C PHE A 284 -11.29 -6.99 2.55
N LEU A 285 -12.16 -6.94 3.58
CA LEU A 285 -13.50 -7.53 3.57
C LEU A 285 -14.31 -7.24 2.29
N PRO A 286 -14.37 -6.00 1.75
CA PRO A 286 -15.15 -5.75 0.54
C PRO A 286 -14.67 -6.54 -0.68
N THR A 287 -13.39 -6.88 -0.76
CA THR A 287 -12.88 -7.74 -1.82
C THR A 287 -13.21 -9.21 -1.55
N LEU A 288 -13.12 -9.66 -0.30
CA LEU A 288 -13.49 -11.02 0.09
C LEU A 288 -14.96 -11.32 -0.19
N GLU A 289 -15.85 -10.38 0.10
CA GLU A 289 -17.29 -10.48 -0.19
C GLU A 289 -17.54 -10.59 -1.69
N CYS A 290 -16.83 -9.81 -2.52
CA CYS A 290 -16.93 -9.95 -3.97
C CYS A 290 -16.39 -11.29 -4.49
N ILE A 291 -15.28 -11.78 -3.94
CA ILE A 291 -14.74 -13.09 -4.34
C ILE A 291 -15.68 -14.22 -3.92
N ARG A 292 -16.30 -14.14 -2.74
CA ARG A 292 -17.35 -15.06 -2.30
C ARG A 292 -18.51 -15.07 -3.28
N GLU A 293 -19.04 -13.89 -3.61
CA GLU A 293 -20.14 -13.75 -4.56
C GLU A 293 -19.75 -14.34 -5.93
N TRP A 294 -18.53 -14.10 -6.40
CA TRP A 294 -18.00 -14.74 -7.61
C TRP A 294 -17.98 -16.27 -7.50
N ASN A 295 -17.42 -16.83 -6.42
CA ASN A 295 -17.26 -18.27 -6.22
C ASN A 295 -18.61 -18.99 -6.14
N LYS A 296 -19.64 -18.36 -5.55
CA LYS A 296 -21.01 -18.89 -5.54
C LYS A 296 -21.63 -18.94 -6.93
N ASN A 297 -21.40 -17.90 -7.74
CA ASN A 297 -21.96 -17.81 -9.09
C ASN A 297 -21.13 -18.57 -10.14
N ASN A 298 -19.90 -18.96 -9.82
CA ASN A 298 -18.97 -19.63 -10.73
C ASN A 298 -18.30 -20.82 -10.02
N PRO A 299 -19.05 -21.88 -9.66
CA PRO A 299 -18.53 -22.99 -8.86
C PRO A 299 -17.36 -23.74 -9.52
N ASP A 300 -17.26 -23.72 -10.85
CA ASP A 300 -16.18 -24.35 -11.63
C ASP A 300 -14.98 -23.42 -11.87
N LYS A 301 -15.08 -22.14 -11.46
CA LYS A 301 -14.04 -21.12 -11.63
C LYS A 301 -13.82 -20.33 -10.35
N LYS A 302 -13.69 -21.04 -9.22
CA LYS A 302 -13.46 -20.42 -7.92
C LYS A 302 -12.09 -19.75 -7.87
N ILE A 303 -12.07 -18.58 -7.26
CA ILE A 303 -10.85 -17.85 -6.94
C ILE A 303 -10.50 -18.15 -5.48
N GLN A 304 -9.32 -18.72 -5.27
CA GLN A 304 -8.67 -18.88 -3.98
C GLN A 304 -7.78 -17.67 -3.71
N ILE A 305 -7.60 -17.37 -2.42
CA ILE A 305 -6.84 -16.23 -1.93
C ILE A 305 -5.69 -16.75 -1.10
N TRP A 306 -4.50 -16.26 -1.38
CA TRP A 306 -3.28 -16.64 -0.69
C TRP A 306 -2.55 -15.42 -0.21
N CYS A 307 -1.86 -15.54 0.91
CA CYS A 307 -1.09 -14.49 1.53
C CYS A 307 0.36 -14.97 1.61
N SER A 308 1.31 -14.15 1.16
CA SER A 308 2.71 -14.56 0.99
C SER A 308 3.66 -13.98 2.04
N ASP A 309 3.20 -13.02 2.84
CA ASP A 309 4.05 -12.25 3.74
C ASP A 309 4.31 -12.96 5.08
N LEU A 310 5.28 -12.40 5.81
CA LEU A 310 5.53 -12.65 7.22
C LEU A 310 4.33 -12.28 8.11
N GLU A 311 4.34 -12.80 9.34
CA GLU A 311 3.34 -12.51 10.37
C GLU A 311 3.60 -11.16 11.05
N HIS A 312 3.60 -10.07 10.27
CA HIS A 312 4.04 -8.74 10.71
C HIS A 312 3.17 -8.12 11.83
N ASP A 313 1.96 -8.63 12.07
CA ASP A 313 1.15 -8.29 13.25
C ASP A 313 1.30 -9.35 14.35
N LEU A 314 2.48 -9.38 14.97
CA LEU A 314 2.90 -10.40 15.95
C LEU A 314 1.82 -10.72 16.99
N ARG A 315 1.33 -9.68 17.68
CA ARG A 315 0.38 -9.85 18.80
C ARG A 315 -0.96 -10.38 18.30
N LEU A 316 -1.42 -9.91 17.15
CA LEU A 316 -2.68 -10.32 16.58
C LEU A 316 -2.61 -11.76 16.04
N THR A 317 -1.52 -12.16 15.39
CA THR A 317 -1.30 -13.55 14.97
C THR A 317 -1.24 -14.48 16.19
N ILE A 318 -0.51 -14.11 17.24
CA ILE A 318 -0.45 -14.90 18.48
C ILE A 318 -1.85 -15.05 19.07
N ARG A 319 -2.57 -13.95 19.31
CA ARG A 319 -3.85 -13.93 20.00
C ARG A 319 -4.98 -14.61 19.25
N ASN A 320 -5.08 -14.35 17.94
CA ASN A 320 -6.27 -14.73 17.17
C ASN A 320 -6.08 -16.07 16.44
N ILE A 321 -4.84 -16.55 16.26
CA ILE A 321 -4.56 -17.74 15.46
C ILE A 321 -3.85 -18.82 16.29
N LEU A 322 -2.77 -18.46 16.99
CA LEU A 322 -1.94 -19.45 17.67
C LEU A 322 -2.49 -19.83 19.05
N GLU A 323 -2.84 -18.86 19.89
CA GLU A 323 -3.37 -19.12 21.24
C GLU A 323 -4.64 -20.00 21.22
N PRO A 324 -5.66 -19.77 20.36
CA PRO A 324 -6.84 -20.64 20.33
C PRO A 324 -6.50 -22.08 19.96
N TYR A 325 -5.51 -22.28 19.09
CA TYR A 325 -5.03 -23.60 18.72
C TYR A 325 -4.21 -24.25 19.85
N LEU A 326 -3.34 -23.49 20.52
CA LEU A 326 -2.56 -23.98 21.67
C LEU A 326 -3.46 -24.40 22.83
N LYS A 327 -4.56 -23.67 23.08
CA LYS A 327 -5.59 -24.06 24.05
C LYS A 327 -6.32 -25.37 23.72
N LYS A 328 -6.34 -25.81 22.45
CA LYS A 328 -6.83 -27.16 22.09
C LYS A 328 -5.84 -28.26 22.48
N ILE A 329 -4.55 -27.94 22.56
CA ILE A 329 -3.47 -28.88 22.91
C ILE A 329 -3.26 -28.92 24.42
N GLU A 330 -3.37 -27.77 25.07
CA GLU A 330 -3.20 -27.54 26.50
C GLU A 330 -4.25 -26.52 26.98
N PRO A 331 -5.39 -26.97 27.54
CA PRO A 331 -6.50 -26.08 27.91
C PRO A 331 -6.12 -24.94 28.86
N GLU A 332 -5.14 -25.18 29.74
CA GLU A 332 -4.62 -24.21 30.70
C GLU A 332 -3.56 -23.27 30.10
N PHE A 333 -3.33 -23.33 28.79
CA PHE A 333 -2.38 -22.45 28.11
C PHE A 333 -2.73 -20.99 28.35
N ASN A 334 -1.77 -20.26 28.92
CA ASN A 334 -1.85 -18.83 29.17
C ASN A 334 -0.52 -18.19 28.78
N PHE A 335 -0.58 -17.08 28.05
CA PHE A 335 0.61 -16.41 27.53
C PHE A 335 0.59 -14.93 27.89
N ASP A 336 1.73 -14.43 28.38
CA ASP A 336 1.93 -13.01 28.66
C ASP A 336 2.37 -12.30 27.38
N TYR A 337 1.66 -11.24 27.00
CA TYR A 337 1.87 -10.47 25.78
C TYR A 337 2.96 -9.39 25.88
N ASN A 338 3.75 -9.38 26.95
CA ASN A 338 4.91 -8.52 27.06
C ASN A 338 6.00 -8.86 26.03
N ASP A 339 6.87 -7.90 25.70
CA ASP A 339 7.86 -8.05 24.64
C ASP A 339 8.90 -9.15 24.94
N SER A 340 9.29 -9.32 26.21
CA SER A 340 10.22 -10.38 26.62
C SER A 340 9.63 -11.77 26.37
N SER A 341 8.35 -11.98 26.67
CA SER A 341 7.66 -13.23 26.40
C SER A 341 7.50 -13.46 24.90
N ILE A 342 7.15 -12.43 24.12
CA ILE A 342 6.99 -12.52 22.66
C ILE A 342 8.30 -12.98 22.00
N GLN A 343 9.45 -12.48 22.46
CA GLN A 343 10.76 -12.87 21.92
C GLN A 343 11.01 -14.39 21.94
N TYR A 344 10.47 -15.09 22.93
CA TYR A 344 10.64 -16.53 23.10
C TYR A 344 9.43 -17.35 22.66
N PHE A 345 8.34 -16.71 22.22
CA PHE A 345 7.06 -17.37 21.94
C PHE A 345 7.20 -18.51 20.92
N ALA A 346 7.91 -18.28 19.81
CA ALA A 346 8.04 -19.30 18.77
C ALA A 346 8.71 -20.58 19.29
N SER A 347 9.83 -20.45 20.02
CA SER A 347 10.53 -21.59 20.63
C SER A 347 9.71 -22.25 21.74
N TYR A 348 8.98 -21.47 22.52
CA TYR A 348 8.06 -21.99 23.54
C TYR A 348 6.96 -22.86 22.92
N CYS A 349 6.52 -22.56 21.69
CA CYS A 349 5.47 -23.31 21.00
C CYS A 349 5.94 -24.64 20.38
N GLU A 350 7.24 -24.83 20.11
CA GLU A 350 7.76 -26.00 19.37
C GLU A 350 7.31 -27.35 19.95
N PRO A 351 7.37 -27.60 21.29
CA PRO A 351 6.91 -28.86 21.88
C PRO A 351 5.41 -29.11 21.71
N PHE A 352 4.59 -28.05 21.77
CA PHE A 352 3.13 -28.16 21.59
C PHE A 352 2.80 -28.59 20.16
N ILE A 353 3.53 -28.08 19.16
CA ILE A 353 3.32 -28.45 17.77
C ILE A 353 3.71 -29.89 17.50
N LEU A 354 4.80 -30.38 18.09
CA LEU A 354 5.17 -31.80 18.01
C LEU A 354 4.06 -32.69 18.58
N LYS A 355 3.59 -32.38 19.80
CA LYS A 355 2.44 -33.07 20.42
C LYS A 355 1.21 -33.03 19.52
N ALA A 356 0.92 -31.88 18.90
CA ALA A 356 -0.23 -31.73 18.01
C ALA A 356 -0.12 -32.57 16.72
N LYS A 357 1.09 -32.70 16.15
CA LYS A 357 1.36 -33.55 14.99
C LYS A 357 1.17 -35.02 15.32
N GLU A 358 1.75 -35.49 16.43
CA GLU A 358 1.64 -36.88 16.88
C GLU A 358 0.18 -37.30 17.11
N ASN A 359 -0.64 -36.37 17.62
CA ASN A 359 -2.04 -36.61 17.93
C ASN A 359 -3.02 -36.13 16.85
N ASN A 360 -2.52 -35.62 15.70
CA ASN A 360 -3.33 -35.02 14.62
C ASN A 360 -4.38 -34.01 15.13
N ILE A 361 -4.01 -33.14 16.08
CA ILE A 361 -4.92 -32.16 16.66
C ILE A 361 -5.27 -31.11 15.61
N VAL A 362 -6.56 -30.97 15.32
CA VAL A 362 -7.10 -29.93 14.44
C VAL A 362 -7.70 -28.83 15.30
N GLY A 363 -7.54 -27.57 14.87
CA GLY A 363 -8.10 -26.41 15.56
C GLY A 363 -9.62 -26.31 15.45
N GLU A 364 -10.14 -25.12 15.76
CA GLU A 364 -11.58 -24.84 15.65
C GLU A 364 -12.12 -25.06 14.23
N PHE A 365 -11.32 -24.75 13.21
CA PHE A 365 -11.68 -24.95 11.82
C PHE A 365 -10.85 -26.06 11.17
N PRO A 366 -11.42 -26.85 10.23
CA PRO A 366 -10.73 -27.98 9.60
C PRO A 366 -9.40 -27.65 8.91
N PHE A 367 -9.22 -26.40 8.49
CA PHE A 367 -7.97 -25.95 7.85
C PHE A 367 -6.84 -25.64 8.84
N ILE A 368 -7.14 -25.51 10.13
CA ILE A 368 -6.15 -25.26 11.18
C ILE A 368 -5.52 -26.59 11.59
N THR A 369 -4.62 -27.08 10.75
CA THR A 369 -3.88 -28.32 10.96
C THR A 369 -2.53 -28.06 11.64
N PRO A 370 -1.86 -29.09 12.20
CA PRO A 370 -0.51 -28.92 12.75
C PRO A 370 0.51 -28.40 11.72
N TYR A 371 0.37 -28.77 10.44
CA TYR A 371 1.24 -28.30 9.37
C TYR A 371 0.99 -26.84 9.01
N TYR A 372 -0.27 -26.41 8.98
CA TYR A 372 -0.61 -24.99 8.80
C TYR A 372 -0.01 -24.15 9.95
N ILE A 373 -0.21 -24.58 11.20
CA ILE A 373 0.31 -23.86 12.37
C ILE A 373 1.84 -23.85 12.39
N GLU A 374 2.51 -24.93 12.00
CA GLU A 374 3.97 -24.94 11.85
C GLU A 374 4.45 -23.88 10.86
N ASN A 375 3.81 -23.75 9.70
CA ASN A 375 4.16 -22.73 8.72
C ASN A 375 3.92 -21.31 9.25
N VAL A 376 2.83 -21.09 10.00
CA VAL A 376 2.56 -19.80 10.68
C VAL A 376 3.67 -19.50 11.70
N LEU A 377 4.06 -20.47 12.51
CA LEU A 377 5.14 -20.32 13.49
C LEU A 377 6.50 -20.07 12.83
N GLU A 378 6.78 -20.71 11.69
CA GLU A 378 8.01 -20.48 10.93
C GLU A 378 8.11 -19.01 10.46
N ASN A 379 7.01 -18.45 9.94
CA ASN A 379 6.97 -17.03 9.55
C ASN A 379 6.96 -16.09 10.77
N LEU A 380 6.29 -16.46 11.86
CA LEU A 380 6.28 -15.68 13.10
C LEU A 380 7.67 -15.61 13.72
N LYS A 381 8.40 -16.73 13.78
CA LYS A 381 9.78 -16.80 14.30
C LYS A 381 10.69 -15.80 13.60
N ILE A 382 10.62 -15.77 12.27
CA ILE A 382 11.41 -14.81 11.49
C ILE A 382 10.95 -13.38 11.77
N THR A 383 9.64 -13.13 11.88
CA THR A 383 9.14 -11.80 12.24
C THR A 383 9.66 -11.34 13.60
N ILE A 384 9.68 -12.22 14.61
CA ILE A 384 10.24 -11.96 15.94
C ILE A 384 11.73 -11.64 15.82
N GLU A 385 12.50 -12.47 15.12
CA GLU A 385 13.92 -12.23 14.88
C GLU A 385 14.14 -10.85 14.24
N LEU A 386 13.35 -10.48 13.23
CA LEU A 386 13.45 -9.17 12.57
C LEU A 386 13.01 -7.99 13.44
N TYR A 387 12.01 -8.17 14.28
CA TYR A 387 11.48 -7.13 15.16
C TYR A 387 12.48 -6.76 16.25
N PHE A 388 13.22 -7.75 16.78
CA PHE A 388 14.24 -7.55 17.81
C PHE A 388 15.66 -7.38 17.23
N ASP A 389 15.85 -7.53 15.92
CA ASP A 389 17.12 -7.30 15.23
C ASP A 389 17.32 -5.81 14.88
N ASN A 390 18.30 -5.17 15.52
CA ASN A 390 18.66 -3.78 15.27
C ASN A 390 19.58 -3.58 14.04
N SER A 391 19.80 -4.60 13.21
CA SER A 391 20.70 -4.53 12.04
C SER A 391 20.21 -3.66 10.88
N GLY A 392 18.94 -3.24 10.89
CA GLY A 392 18.34 -2.45 9.80
C GLY A 392 18.03 -3.25 8.53
N LYS A 393 18.20 -4.59 8.55
CA LYS A 393 17.98 -5.49 7.41
C LYS A 393 16.54 -6.01 7.26
N TYR A 394 15.57 -5.39 7.94
CA TYR A 394 14.18 -5.85 7.99
C TYR A 394 13.60 -6.12 6.58
N PHE A 395 13.73 -5.15 5.66
CA PHE A 395 13.14 -5.24 4.33
C PHE A 395 13.77 -6.33 3.45
N GLU A 396 15.09 -6.50 3.53
CA GLU A 396 15.83 -7.52 2.78
C GLU A 396 15.36 -8.91 3.19
N LYS A 397 15.43 -9.21 4.49
CA LYS A 397 15.02 -10.50 5.04
C LYS A 397 13.52 -10.78 4.85
N ARG A 398 12.65 -9.75 4.94
CA ARG A 398 11.22 -9.88 4.63
C ARG A 398 11.01 -10.36 3.20
N ASN A 399 11.67 -9.74 2.23
CA ASN A 399 11.52 -10.12 0.82
C ASN A 399 12.05 -11.53 0.54
N GLU A 400 13.16 -11.94 1.16
CA GLU A 400 13.65 -13.32 1.08
C GLU A 400 12.60 -14.33 1.57
N VAL A 401 11.91 -14.02 2.66
CA VAL A 401 10.86 -14.90 3.18
C VAL A 401 9.63 -14.91 2.29
N ILE A 402 9.23 -13.77 1.73
CA ILE A 402 8.14 -13.75 0.75
C ILE A 402 8.50 -14.64 -0.46
N ILE A 403 9.71 -14.51 -1.00
CA ILE A 403 10.19 -15.38 -2.09
C ILE A 403 10.18 -16.85 -1.67
N LYS A 404 10.64 -17.19 -0.46
CA LYS A 404 10.56 -18.54 0.10
C LYS A 404 9.12 -19.03 0.12
N ASN A 405 8.18 -18.24 0.64
CA ASN A 405 6.77 -18.61 0.74
C ASN A 405 6.14 -18.81 -0.64
N LEU A 406 6.52 -18.00 -1.64
CA LEU A 406 6.04 -18.14 -3.01
C LEU A 406 6.58 -19.41 -3.70
N THR A 407 7.80 -19.84 -3.39
CA THR A 407 8.52 -20.86 -4.18
C THR A 407 8.62 -22.22 -3.49
N ASN A 408 8.52 -22.27 -2.16
CA ASN A 408 8.59 -23.50 -1.39
C ASN A 408 7.25 -24.25 -1.41
N LYS A 409 7.29 -25.55 -1.70
CA LYS A 409 6.11 -26.44 -1.79
C LYS A 409 5.35 -26.60 -0.48
N ARG A 410 5.99 -26.37 0.68
CA ARG A 410 5.31 -26.31 1.99
C ARG A 410 4.37 -25.11 2.11
N PHE A 411 4.62 -24.06 1.31
CA PHE A 411 3.83 -22.83 1.24
C PHE A 411 3.09 -22.78 -0.11
N LEU A 412 3.34 -21.77 -0.95
CA LEU A 412 2.61 -21.54 -2.20
C LEU A 412 3.32 -22.14 -3.42
N GLY A 413 4.50 -22.76 -3.26
CA GLY A 413 5.33 -23.23 -4.37
C GLY A 413 4.64 -24.17 -5.34
N ASN A 414 3.78 -25.07 -4.85
CA ASN A 414 2.99 -25.95 -5.72
C ASN A 414 1.95 -25.17 -6.54
N ILE A 415 1.27 -24.21 -5.92
CA ILE A 415 0.25 -23.36 -6.57
C ILE A 415 0.92 -22.54 -7.69
N ILE A 416 1.99 -21.83 -7.37
CA ILE A 416 2.70 -20.99 -8.34
C ILE A 416 3.33 -21.83 -9.45
N SER A 417 3.79 -23.05 -9.15
CA SER A 417 4.38 -23.94 -10.15
C SER A 417 3.37 -24.50 -11.13
N ASN A 418 2.09 -24.62 -10.76
CA ASN A 418 1.10 -25.35 -11.57
C ASN A 418 0.01 -24.45 -12.15
N GLU A 419 -0.33 -23.35 -11.48
CA GLU A 419 -1.53 -22.59 -11.78
C GLU A 419 -1.24 -21.13 -12.14
N LYS A 420 -2.21 -20.48 -12.79
CA LYS A 420 -2.15 -19.05 -13.06
C LYS A 420 -2.47 -18.26 -11.78
N CYS A 421 -1.74 -17.17 -11.57
CA CYS A 421 -1.83 -16.36 -10.36
C CYS A 421 -1.90 -14.88 -10.69
N ILE A 422 -2.74 -14.15 -9.96
CA ILE A 422 -2.67 -12.69 -9.87
C ILE A 422 -2.02 -12.38 -8.54
N PHE A 423 -0.95 -11.58 -8.53
CA PHE A 423 -0.28 -11.17 -7.31
C PHE A 423 -0.48 -9.66 -7.12
N TYR A 424 -1.07 -9.25 -6.00
CA TYR A 424 -1.36 -7.86 -5.68
C TYR A 424 -0.74 -7.43 -4.34
N GLY A 425 0.00 -6.31 -4.37
CA GLY A 425 0.68 -5.72 -3.23
C GLY A 425 1.34 -4.37 -3.56
N GLY A 426 2.27 -3.95 -2.72
CA GLY A 426 3.05 -2.72 -2.90
C GLY A 426 3.96 -2.77 -4.12
N THR A 427 4.14 -1.62 -4.77
CA THR A 427 4.94 -1.47 -6.01
C THR A 427 6.38 -1.94 -5.85
N ALA A 428 6.95 -1.84 -4.64
CA ALA A 428 8.29 -2.32 -4.35
C ALA A 428 8.49 -3.82 -4.65
N HIS A 429 7.43 -4.62 -4.46
CA HIS A 429 7.46 -6.07 -4.63
C HIS A 429 7.47 -6.54 -6.09
N PHE A 430 7.14 -5.66 -7.04
CA PHE A 430 6.91 -6.10 -8.43
C PHE A 430 7.80 -5.45 -9.48
N LYS A 431 8.76 -4.61 -9.07
CA LYS A 431 9.72 -3.97 -9.98
C LYS A 431 10.39 -5.01 -10.89
N LYS A 432 10.21 -4.88 -12.21
CA LYS A 432 10.82 -5.77 -13.21
C LYS A 432 12.29 -5.48 -13.49
N THR A 433 12.81 -4.37 -12.96
CA THR A 433 14.20 -3.98 -13.06
C THR A 433 14.69 -3.66 -11.66
N CYS A 434 15.94 -4.04 -11.35
CA CYS A 434 16.64 -3.59 -10.15
C CYS A 434 17.04 -2.11 -10.29
N ASP A 435 16.08 -1.23 -10.60
CA ASP A 435 16.33 0.21 -10.68
C ASP A 435 16.22 0.80 -9.28
N ASN A 436 17.36 0.81 -8.58
CA ASN A 436 17.83 1.89 -7.73
C ASN A 436 19.19 1.52 -7.11
N HIS A 437 20.26 2.20 -7.53
CA HIS A 437 21.45 2.62 -6.76
C HIS A 437 22.23 1.63 -5.86
N PHE A 438 21.80 0.39 -5.69
CA PHE A 438 22.58 -0.69 -5.12
C PHE A 438 23.35 -1.33 -6.27
N ASN A 439 24.68 -1.17 -6.23
CA ASN A 439 25.59 -1.69 -7.23
C ASN A 439 25.50 -3.22 -7.28
N ILE A 440 24.59 -3.77 -8.09
CA ILE A 440 24.68 -5.17 -8.52
C ILE A 440 25.78 -5.22 -9.59
N LYS A 441 27.03 -5.09 -9.15
CA LYS A 441 28.16 -5.62 -9.91
C LYS A 441 27.99 -7.13 -9.93
N MET A 442 27.55 -7.62 -11.09
CA MET A 442 27.68 -9.00 -11.57
C MET A 442 27.86 -10.05 -10.47
N LEU A 443 26.79 -10.35 -9.74
CA LEU A 443 26.77 -11.55 -8.92
C LEU A 443 26.68 -12.74 -9.86
N LYS A 444 27.58 -13.70 -9.65
CA LYS A 444 27.45 -15.02 -10.26
C LYS A 444 26.10 -15.61 -9.82
N LYS A 445 25.54 -16.49 -10.65
CA LYS A 445 24.22 -17.13 -10.45
C LYS A 445 24.02 -17.78 -9.06
N GLU A 446 25.11 -18.02 -8.35
CA GLU A 446 25.19 -18.63 -7.02
C GLU A 446 25.22 -17.60 -5.87
N GLU A 447 25.52 -16.32 -6.15
CA GLU A 447 25.58 -15.21 -5.16
C GLU A 447 24.40 -14.23 -5.29
N ALA A 448 23.58 -14.35 -6.34
CA ALA A 448 22.41 -13.48 -6.56
C ALA A 448 21.31 -13.63 -5.50
N VAL A 449 21.41 -14.61 -4.60
CA VAL A 449 20.47 -14.78 -3.49
C VAL A 449 20.90 -13.95 -2.27
N SER A 450 22.15 -13.45 -2.21
CA SER A 450 22.70 -12.87 -0.98
C SER A 450 23.12 -11.40 -1.07
N SER A 451 22.70 -10.63 -2.08
CA SER A 451 22.81 -9.17 -1.96
C SER A 451 21.69 -8.40 -2.67
N ASP A 452 21.15 -7.46 -1.90
CA ASP A 452 20.31 -6.33 -2.29
C ASP A 452 18.98 -6.66 -2.99
N CYS A 453 18.01 -7.06 -2.15
CA CYS A 453 16.58 -6.79 -2.30
C CYS A 453 16.00 -7.08 -3.70
N ILE A 454 16.15 -8.32 -4.16
CA ILE A 454 15.43 -8.79 -5.35
C ILE A 454 13.94 -8.72 -5.06
N SER A 455 13.20 -7.96 -5.86
CA SER A 455 11.74 -7.95 -5.79
C SER A 455 11.17 -9.32 -6.20
N GLU A 456 10.04 -9.70 -5.63
CA GLU A 456 9.34 -10.94 -5.93
C GLU A 456 9.01 -11.04 -7.42
N GLY A 457 8.51 -9.94 -8.00
CA GLY A 457 8.22 -9.86 -9.43
C GLY A 457 9.46 -10.09 -10.30
N TYR A 458 10.61 -9.55 -9.90
CA TYR A 458 11.88 -9.80 -10.59
C TYR A 458 12.31 -11.27 -10.45
N TYR A 459 12.23 -11.82 -9.23
CA TYR A 459 12.62 -13.19 -8.96
C TYR A 459 11.80 -14.19 -9.77
N LEU A 460 10.47 -14.04 -9.73
CA LEU A 460 9.55 -14.90 -10.46
C LEU A 460 9.71 -14.75 -11.98
N SER A 461 10.06 -13.56 -12.47
CA SER A 461 10.25 -13.33 -13.91
C SER A 461 11.55 -13.92 -14.45
N ASN A 462 12.62 -13.98 -13.64
CA ASN A 462 13.98 -14.23 -14.13
C ASN A 462 14.64 -15.51 -13.59
N TYR A 463 14.30 -15.94 -12.37
CA TYR A 463 14.99 -17.03 -11.67
C TYR A 463 14.11 -18.24 -11.37
N PHE A 464 12.83 -18.03 -11.03
CA PHE A 464 11.94 -19.16 -10.73
C PHE A 464 11.47 -19.83 -12.03
N GLU A 465 12.09 -20.97 -12.37
CA GLU A 465 11.85 -21.67 -13.65
C GLU A 465 10.36 -21.89 -14.01
N PRO A 466 9.44 -22.23 -13.09
CA PRO A 466 8.03 -22.39 -13.44
C PRO A 466 7.32 -21.13 -13.97
N THR A 467 7.85 -19.95 -13.68
CA THR A 467 7.24 -18.64 -14.01
C THR A 467 8.15 -17.77 -14.89
N LYS A 468 9.39 -18.20 -15.12
CA LYS A 468 10.40 -17.47 -15.88
C LYS A 468 9.90 -17.06 -17.26
N GLY A 469 10.03 -15.77 -17.57
CA GLY A 469 9.54 -15.18 -18.82
C GLY A 469 8.01 -15.12 -18.98
N LYS A 470 7.24 -15.53 -17.95
CA LYS A 470 5.76 -15.60 -17.97
C LYS A 470 5.11 -14.71 -16.92
N VAL A 471 5.82 -13.66 -16.49
CA VAL A 471 5.34 -12.67 -15.53
C VAL A 471 5.08 -11.34 -16.24
N HIS A 472 3.85 -10.84 -16.17
CA HIS A 472 3.51 -9.48 -16.55
C HIS A 472 3.35 -8.62 -15.32
N THR A 473 3.79 -7.36 -15.36
CA THR A 473 3.61 -6.44 -14.23
C THR A 473 2.82 -5.22 -14.67
N ILE A 474 1.79 -4.90 -13.89
CA ILE A 474 0.96 -3.70 -14.00
C ILE A 474 1.30 -2.82 -12.79
N PHE A 475 1.56 -1.54 -13.01
CA PHE A 475 1.88 -0.60 -11.94
C PHE A 475 0.90 0.56 -11.92
N PHE A 476 0.46 0.91 -10.72
CA PHE A 476 -0.32 2.11 -10.44
C PHE A 476 0.53 3.11 -9.66
N LYS A 477 0.92 4.21 -10.33
CA LYS A 477 1.65 5.32 -9.70
C LYS A 477 0.70 6.50 -9.59
N HIS A 478 0.47 6.98 -8.35
CA HIS A 478 -0.20 8.26 -8.04
C HIS A 478 -1.43 8.60 -8.90
N PHE A 479 -2.62 8.10 -8.53
CA PHE A 479 -3.87 8.67 -9.04
C PHE A 479 -4.24 9.92 -8.25
N ILE A 480 -3.63 11.05 -8.61
CA ILE A 480 -4.06 12.37 -8.11
C ILE A 480 -5.08 12.90 -9.12
N TYR A 481 -6.31 13.11 -8.66
CA TYR A 481 -7.29 13.90 -9.41
C TYR A 481 -6.97 15.37 -9.13
N MET A 482 -6.73 16.16 -10.17
CA MET A 482 -6.88 17.61 -10.10
C MET A 482 -8.27 17.92 -10.68
N HIS A 483 -9.12 18.57 -9.89
CA HIS A 483 -10.31 19.23 -10.42
C HIS A 483 -9.92 20.48 -11.19
#